data_AF-A0A2P2LHR3-F1
#
_entry.id   AF-A0A2P2LHR3-F1
#
_cell.length_a   1.000
_cell.length_b   1.000
_cell.length_c   1.000
_cell.angle_alpha   90.00
_cell.angle_beta   90.00
_cell.angle_gamma   90.00
#
_symmetry.space_group_name_H-M   'P 1'
#
loop_
_entity.id
_entity.type
_entity.pdbx_description
1 polymer ?
#
loop_
_entity_poly.entity_id
_entity_poly.type
_entity_poly.pdbx_seq_one_letter_code
_entity_poly.pdbx_strand_id
1 'polypeptide(L)'
;MATSPETLCCLCPMPFRQFVEYVVNLKFDEEPNYAKYISLFDGIVGPNPAIRPINTDGAQKLIYQVGHKRGRLTIEEEEDEQPKKKVRMGMPATQWISVYNARRPMKQRYHYNVADVRLPQHIEKGNEDGLFISSVASCSNLWALIMDAGTGFSAQVYELSPYFLHKEWIMEQWEKNYYISAIAGANNGSSLVVMSKGTPYLQQSYKVSDSFPFKWINKKWKEGFFVTAMATAGSRWAIVMSRGAGFSEQVVELDFLYPSEGIHRRWDGGFRITSTAATWDQAAFVLSVPRRKPVDETQETLRTSAFPSTHVKEKWAKNLYIASVCYGRTVS
;
A
#
# COMPACT_ATOMS: atom_id res chain seq x y z
N MET A 1 2.05 21.91 32.63
CA MET A 1 3.20 20.98 32.55
C MET A 1 3.47 20.73 31.08
N ALA A 2 4.44 21.42 30.50
CA ALA A 2 4.84 21.19 29.11
C ALA A 2 5.99 20.18 29.13
N THR A 3 5.78 18.99 28.55
CA THR A 3 6.83 18.00 28.35
C THR A 3 7.90 18.60 27.45
N SER A 4 9.16 18.67 27.89
CA SER A 4 10.21 19.34 27.10
C SER A 4 10.50 18.56 25.81
N PRO A 5 10.91 19.24 24.72
CA PRO A 5 11.37 18.59 23.48
C PRO A 5 12.43 17.49 23.72
N GLU A 6 13.30 17.71 24.71
CA GLU A 6 14.35 16.77 25.14
C GLU A 6 13.75 15.49 25.72
N THR A 7 12.67 15.61 26.49
CA THR A 7 11.95 14.48 27.07
C THR A 7 11.17 13.70 26.00
N LEU A 8 10.59 14.41 25.02
CA LEU A 8 9.84 13.82 23.90
C LEU A 8 10.76 13.08 22.90
N CYS A 9 11.99 13.55 22.72
CA CYS A 9 12.92 13.04 21.70
C CYS A 9 14.14 12.32 22.31
N CYS A 10 14.08 11.87 23.56
CA CYS A 10 15.22 11.29 24.28
C CYS A 10 15.80 10.05 23.58
N LEU A 11 15.01 9.30 22.80
CA LEU A 11 15.44 8.13 22.04
C LEU A 11 15.58 8.39 20.52
N CYS A 12 15.34 9.62 20.06
CA CYS A 12 15.32 9.96 18.64
C CYS A 12 16.71 10.44 18.14
N PRO A 13 17.05 10.20 16.86
CA PRO A 13 18.25 10.76 16.24
C PRO A 13 18.28 12.30 16.30
N MET A 14 19.48 12.89 16.27
CA MET A 14 19.70 14.33 16.37
C MET A 14 18.82 15.19 15.44
N PRO A 15 18.60 14.84 14.16
CA PRO A 15 17.70 15.60 13.29
C PRO A 15 16.27 15.75 13.81
N PHE A 16 15.73 14.73 14.47
CA PHE A 16 14.37 14.79 15.04
C PHE A 16 14.31 15.74 16.24
N ARG A 17 15.35 15.73 17.10
CA ARG A 17 15.45 16.68 18.21
C ARG A 17 15.49 18.12 17.72
N GLN A 18 16.35 18.39 16.74
CA GLN A 18 16.48 19.72 16.14
C GLN A 18 15.19 20.18 15.46
N PHE A 19 14.50 19.29 14.74
CA PHE A 19 13.22 19.62 14.14
C PHE A 19 12.16 20.00 15.18
N VAL A 20 11.99 19.19 16.23
CA VAL A 20 11.01 19.49 17.29
C VAL A 20 11.35 20.79 18.01
N GLU A 21 12.62 21.04 18.29
CA GLU A 21 13.07 22.31 18.88
C GLU A 21 12.74 23.51 17.98
N TYR A 22 12.95 23.41 16.67
CA TYR A 22 12.57 24.48 15.75
C TYR A 22 11.06 24.69 15.67
N VAL A 23 10.27 23.61 15.61
CA VAL A 23 8.82 23.72 15.43
C VAL A 23 8.11 24.19 16.70
N VAL A 24 8.55 23.75 17.88
CA VAL A 24 7.96 24.16 19.16
C VAL A 24 8.25 25.63 19.48
N ASN A 25 9.34 26.19 18.95
CA ASN A 25 9.73 27.59 19.16
C ASN A 25 9.22 28.55 18.06
N LEU A 26 8.47 28.06 17.07
CA LEU A 26 7.85 28.92 16.05
C LEU A 26 6.82 29.86 16.69
N LYS A 27 6.90 31.15 16.34
CA LYS A 27 5.85 32.10 16.72
C LYS A 27 4.60 31.87 15.87
N PHE A 28 3.44 32.31 16.39
CA PHE A 28 2.14 32.11 15.74
C PHE A 28 2.10 32.62 14.28
N ASP A 29 2.73 33.77 14.01
CA ASP A 29 2.78 34.38 12.67
C ASP A 29 4.07 34.08 11.89
N GLU A 30 4.96 33.25 12.43
CA GLU A 30 6.24 32.94 11.79
C GLU A 30 6.07 31.83 10.74
N GLU A 31 6.43 32.13 9.48
CA GLU A 31 6.42 31.10 8.44
C GLU A 31 7.51 30.04 8.71
N PRO A 32 7.15 28.74 8.74
CA PRO A 32 8.11 27.68 8.96
C PRO A 32 9.17 27.63 7.85
N ASN A 33 10.45 27.52 8.22
CA ASN A 33 11.51 27.33 7.24
C ASN A 33 11.58 25.87 6.76
N TYR A 34 10.64 25.51 5.87
CA TYR A 34 10.49 24.15 5.36
C TYR A 34 11.77 23.61 4.71
N ALA A 35 12.52 24.45 3.97
CA ALA A 35 13.77 24.03 3.34
C ALA A 35 14.82 23.60 4.38
N LYS A 36 15.00 24.40 5.44
CA LYS A 36 15.91 24.07 6.55
C LYS A 36 15.45 22.78 7.23
N TYR A 37 14.16 22.62 7.49
CA TYR A 37 13.62 21.44 8.18
C TYR A 37 13.81 20.16 7.38
N ILE A 38 13.58 20.20 6.06
CA ILE A 38 13.81 19.07 5.16
C ILE A 38 15.30 18.69 5.17
N SER A 39 16.20 19.66 5.11
CA SER A 39 17.65 19.42 5.04
C SER A 39 18.22 18.70 6.27
N LEU A 40 17.60 18.85 7.44
CA LEU A 40 17.99 18.13 8.66
C LEU A 40 17.96 16.61 8.45
N PHE A 41 17.05 16.15 7.60
CA PHE A 41 16.81 14.72 7.38
C PHE A 41 17.53 14.16 6.16
N ASP A 42 18.27 14.95 5.38
CA ASP A 42 18.97 14.46 4.18
C ASP A 42 20.00 13.34 4.49
N GLY A 43 20.65 13.39 5.65
CA GLY A 43 21.55 12.32 6.10
C GLY A 43 20.84 11.03 6.54
N ILE A 44 19.54 11.11 6.86
CA ILE A 44 18.72 9.97 7.30
C ILE A 44 17.93 9.39 6.12
N VAL A 45 17.40 10.27 5.27
CA VAL A 45 16.55 9.94 4.15
C VAL A 45 17.42 9.86 2.92
N GLY A 46 17.73 8.63 2.50
CA GLY A 46 18.70 8.34 1.43
C GLY A 46 18.55 9.23 0.17
N PRO A 47 19.66 9.38 -0.61
CA PRO A 47 19.78 10.42 -1.63
C PRO A 47 18.84 10.20 -2.82
N ASN A 48 18.29 9.01 -3.00
CA ASN A 48 17.38 8.70 -4.09
C ASN A 48 15.92 9.03 -3.67
N PRO A 49 15.28 10.06 -4.26
CA PRO A 49 13.90 10.42 -3.93
C PRO A 49 12.88 9.36 -4.34
N ALA A 50 13.19 8.50 -5.32
CA ALA A 50 12.29 7.48 -5.81
C ALA A 50 12.09 6.32 -4.82
N ILE A 51 13.01 6.12 -3.88
CA ILE A 51 12.90 5.08 -2.83
C ILE A 51 12.31 5.61 -1.52
N ARG A 52 11.98 6.91 -1.43
CA ARG A 52 11.41 7.50 -0.21
C ARG A 52 9.94 7.06 -0.08
N PRO A 53 9.48 6.62 1.11
CA PRO A 53 8.11 6.15 1.33
C PRO A 53 7.02 7.22 1.18
N ILE A 54 7.40 8.51 1.31
CA ILE A 54 6.53 9.68 1.20
C ILE A 54 7.26 10.68 0.31
N ASN A 55 6.65 11.11 -0.78
CA ASN A 55 7.24 12.09 -1.70
C ASN A 55 6.17 13.03 -2.28
N THR A 56 5.95 14.17 -1.62
CA THR A 56 4.98 15.19 -2.05
C THR A 56 5.60 16.25 -2.96
N ASP A 57 4.80 16.94 -3.78
CA ASP A 57 5.27 18.03 -4.67
C ASP A 57 5.98 19.16 -3.90
N GLY A 58 5.46 19.51 -2.70
CA GLY A 58 6.06 20.54 -1.85
C GLY A 58 7.49 20.19 -1.41
N ALA A 59 7.74 18.92 -1.08
CA ALA A 59 9.07 18.47 -0.69
C ALA A 59 10.08 18.52 -1.85
N GLN A 60 9.65 18.22 -3.09
CA GLN A 60 10.53 18.28 -4.26
C GLN A 60 10.84 19.70 -4.72
N LYS A 61 9.85 20.60 -4.77
CA LYS A 61 10.09 22.01 -5.16
C LYS A 61 11.17 22.67 -4.30
N LEU A 62 11.18 22.36 -3.00
CA LEU A 62 12.19 22.86 -2.07
C LEU A 62 13.58 22.22 -2.30
N ILE A 63 13.67 20.94 -2.68
CA ILE A 63 14.94 20.28 -3.01
C ILE A 63 15.54 20.86 -4.30
N TYR A 64 14.74 21.09 -5.35
CA TYR A 64 15.22 21.69 -6.61
C TYR A 64 15.67 23.15 -6.43
N GLN A 65 15.03 23.92 -5.52
CA GLN A 65 15.46 25.27 -5.18
C GLN A 65 16.83 25.33 -4.47
N VAL A 66 17.25 24.27 -3.79
CA VAL A 66 18.54 24.21 -3.09
C VAL A 66 19.71 23.96 -4.06
N GLY A 67 19.47 23.33 -5.22
CA GLY A 67 20.50 23.07 -6.25
C GLY A 67 20.96 24.31 -7.03
N HIS A 68 20.22 25.42 -7.00
CA HIS A 68 20.48 26.60 -7.83
C HIS A 68 21.15 27.79 -7.11
N LYS A 69 21.58 27.67 -5.84
CA LYS A 69 22.24 28.79 -5.11
C LYS A 69 23.77 28.85 -5.28
N ARG A 70 24.26 28.74 -6.53
CA ARG A 70 25.56 29.27 -6.97
C ARG A 70 25.40 30.02 -8.30
N GLY A 71 24.55 31.03 -8.27
CA GLY A 71 24.30 31.91 -9.41
C GLY A 71 23.51 33.12 -8.93
N ARG A 72 23.96 34.30 -9.33
CA ARG A 72 23.50 35.63 -8.89
C ARG A 72 21.99 35.79 -9.11
N LEU A 73 21.31 36.36 -8.10
CA LEU A 73 19.90 36.72 -8.12
C LEU A 73 19.64 37.82 -9.18
N THR A 74 18.75 37.56 -10.12
CA THR A 74 17.85 38.56 -10.69
C THR A 74 16.45 38.17 -10.25
N ILE A 75 15.90 38.99 -9.35
CA ILE A 75 14.48 38.99 -9.03
C ILE A 75 13.82 39.62 -10.26
N GLU A 76 13.27 38.78 -11.14
CA GLU A 76 12.21 39.22 -12.03
C GLU A 76 10.91 38.91 -11.31
N GLU A 77 10.24 39.99 -10.90
CA GLU A 77 8.87 40.01 -10.41
C GLU A 77 7.96 39.55 -11.56
N GLU A 78 7.66 38.26 -11.64
CA GLU A 78 6.49 37.80 -12.38
C GLU A 78 5.33 37.61 -11.40
N GLU A 79 4.50 38.65 -11.35
CA GLU A 79 3.08 38.56 -11.05
C GLU A 79 2.47 37.44 -11.88
N ASP A 80 2.18 36.30 -11.26
CA ASP A 80 1.24 35.35 -11.84
C ASP A 80 0.37 34.79 -10.70
N GLU A 81 -0.81 35.40 -10.57
CA GLU A 81 -1.95 34.93 -9.78
C GLU A 81 -2.46 33.58 -10.32
N GLN A 82 -1.70 32.50 -10.13
CA GLN A 82 -2.29 31.17 -10.15
C GLN A 82 -2.81 30.88 -8.74
N PRO A 83 -4.11 30.52 -8.56
CA PRO A 83 -4.60 30.14 -7.27
C PRO A 83 -3.83 28.89 -6.84
N LYS A 84 -2.88 29.06 -5.91
CA LYS A 84 -2.21 27.97 -5.20
C LYS A 84 -3.33 27.08 -4.70
N LYS A 85 -3.55 25.93 -5.35
CA LYS A 85 -4.57 24.95 -4.95
C LYS A 85 -4.33 24.67 -3.48
N LYS A 86 -5.13 25.28 -2.60
CA LYS A 86 -5.15 24.94 -1.18
C LYS A 86 -5.51 23.46 -1.16
N VAL A 87 -4.54 22.61 -0.87
CA VAL A 87 -4.76 21.18 -0.67
C VAL A 87 -5.70 21.09 0.52
N ARG A 88 -7.00 20.97 0.23
CA ARG A 88 -8.03 20.80 1.24
C ARG A 88 -7.79 19.40 1.80
N MET A 89 -7.11 19.31 2.94
CA MET A 89 -7.00 18.04 3.67
C MET A 89 -8.43 17.60 4.01
N GLY A 90 -8.94 16.62 3.27
CA GLY A 90 -10.24 16.01 3.53
C GLY A 90 -10.29 15.45 4.95
N MET A 91 -11.48 15.40 5.54
CA MET A 91 -11.61 14.81 6.87
C MET A 91 -11.21 13.34 6.79
N PRO A 92 -10.47 12.83 7.78
CA PRO A 92 -10.07 11.45 7.73
C PRO A 92 -11.27 10.50 7.80
N ALA A 93 -11.32 9.52 6.91
CA ALA A 93 -12.41 8.57 6.78
C ALA A 93 -11.87 7.13 6.74
N THR A 94 -12.77 6.16 6.89
CA THR A 94 -12.47 4.77 6.53
C THR A 94 -13.38 4.31 5.42
N GLN A 95 -12.77 3.78 4.37
CA GLN A 95 -13.44 3.46 3.12
C GLN A 95 -12.83 2.18 2.54
N TRP A 96 -13.60 1.51 1.70
CA TRP A 96 -13.09 0.50 0.78
C TRP A 96 -12.20 1.17 -0.24
N ILE A 97 -11.03 0.59 -0.46
CA ILE A 97 -10.10 0.97 -1.51
C ILE A 97 -10.05 -0.20 -2.47
N SER A 98 -10.46 0.04 -3.70
CA SER A 98 -10.46 -0.97 -4.76
C SER A 98 -9.56 -0.51 -5.90
N VAL A 99 -8.72 -1.42 -6.38
CA VAL A 99 -7.83 -1.22 -7.51
C VAL A 99 -8.33 -2.08 -8.65
N TYR A 100 -8.56 -1.47 -9.82
CA TYR A 100 -9.00 -2.15 -11.03
C TYR A 100 -7.90 -2.13 -12.07
N ASN A 101 -7.68 -3.26 -12.73
CA ASN A 101 -6.75 -3.34 -13.86
C ASN A 101 -7.53 -3.73 -15.11
N ALA A 102 -7.15 -3.15 -16.24
CA ALA A 102 -7.61 -3.63 -17.53
C ALA A 102 -7.05 -5.02 -17.80
N ARG A 103 -7.91 -5.94 -18.22
CA ARG A 103 -7.53 -7.31 -18.59
C ARG A 103 -8.33 -7.75 -19.80
N ARG A 104 -7.85 -8.82 -20.44
CA ARG A 104 -8.67 -9.55 -21.42
C ARG A 104 -9.97 -10.00 -20.74
N PRO A 105 -11.09 -10.04 -21.47
CA PRO A 105 -12.37 -10.48 -20.92
C PRO A 105 -12.21 -11.82 -20.18
N MET A 106 -12.54 -11.82 -18.89
CA MET A 106 -12.46 -12.98 -18.01
C MET A 106 -13.65 -13.03 -17.04
N LYS A 107 -13.92 -14.20 -16.49
CA LYS A 107 -14.89 -14.36 -15.41
C LYS A 107 -14.27 -13.90 -14.10
N GLN A 108 -14.96 -13.02 -13.38
CA GLN A 108 -14.64 -12.61 -12.02
C GLN A 108 -15.91 -12.65 -11.17
N ARG A 109 -15.77 -13.06 -9.92
CA ARG A 109 -16.84 -13.11 -8.92
C ARG A 109 -16.35 -12.43 -7.66
N TYR A 110 -17.25 -11.72 -7.00
CA TYR A 110 -16.99 -11.15 -5.68
C TYR A 110 -18.03 -11.62 -4.69
N HIS A 111 -17.60 -11.79 -3.44
CA HIS A 111 -18.45 -11.97 -2.28
C HIS A 111 -18.01 -10.97 -1.23
N TYR A 112 -18.94 -10.35 -0.51
CA TYR A 112 -18.66 -9.39 0.54
C TYR A 112 -19.68 -9.58 1.67
N ASN A 113 -19.36 -9.07 2.86
CA ASN A 113 -20.12 -9.33 4.08
C ASN A 113 -20.25 -10.83 4.39
N VAL A 114 -19.20 -11.61 4.09
CA VAL A 114 -19.18 -13.05 4.31
C VAL A 114 -18.74 -13.34 5.75
N ALA A 115 -19.59 -14.06 6.49
CA ALA A 115 -19.24 -14.59 7.80
C ALA A 115 -18.41 -15.88 7.68
N ASP A 116 -17.61 -16.19 8.70
CA ASP A 116 -16.71 -17.35 8.78
C ASP A 116 -17.37 -18.65 8.31
N VAL A 117 -18.59 -18.94 8.81
CA VAL A 117 -19.34 -20.18 8.51
C VAL A 117 -19.78 -20.30 7.04
N ARG A 118 -19.84 -19.19 6.30
CA ARG A 118 -20.25 -19.17 4.88
C ARG A 118 -19.06 -19.16 3.93
N LEU A 119 -17.86 -18.96 4.45
CA LEU A 119 -16.65 -18.87 3.64
C LEU A 119 -16.41 -20.14 2.80
N PRO A 120 -16.52 -21.37 3.36
CA PRO A 120 -16.30 -22.59 2.58
C PRO A 120 -17.26 -22.72 1.40
N GLN A 121 -18.55 -22.45 1.62
CA GLN A 121 -19.60 -22.54 0.59
C GLN A 121 -19.30 -21.63 -0.61
N HIS A 122 -18.85 -20.40 -0.37
CA HIS A 122 -18.53 -19.46 -1.45
C HIS A 122 -17.27 -19.87 -2.21
N ILE A 123 -16.26 -20.39 -1.52
CA ILE A 123 -15.00 -20.83 -2.13
C ILE A 123 -15.22 -22.10 -2.97
N GLU A 124 -15.93 -23.10 -2.44
CA GLU A 124 -16.25 -24.33 -3.15
C GLU A 124 -17.00 -24.06 -4.45
N LYS A 125 -18.07 -23.26 -4.38
CA LYS A 125 -18.82 -22.85 -5.58
C LYS A 125 -17.97 -22.06 -6.57
N GLY A 126 -17.03 -21.24 -6.11
CA GLY A 126 -16.10 -20.55 -7.00
C GLY A 126 -15.14 -21.50 -7.70
N ASN A 127 -14.60 -22.48 -6.96
CA ASN A 127 -13.71 -23.50 -7.49
C ASN A 127 -14.40 -24.40 -8.52
N GLU A 128 -15.66 -24.79 -8.30
CA GLU A 128 -16.49 -25.53 -9.27
C GLU A 128 -16.62 -24.80 -10.61
N ASP A 129 -16.67 -23.46 -10.56
CA ASP A 129 -16.72 -22.59 -11.74
C ASP A 129 -15.34 -22.26 -12.33
N GLY A 130 -14.26 -22.86 -11.81
CA GLY A 130 -12.88 -22.61 -12.24
C GLY A 130 -12.34 -21.23 -11.84
N LEU A 131 -12.91 -20.62 -10.80
CA LEU A 131 -12.47 -19.34 -10.26
C LEU A 131 -11.60 -19.57 -9.04
N PHE A 132 -10.45 -18.88 -8.98
CA PHE A 132 -9.56 -18.93 -7.83
C PHE A 132 -9.54 -17.58 -7.12
N ILE A 133 -9.35 -17.60 -5.81
CA ILE A 133 -9.25 -16.39 -4.99
C ILE A 133 -8.00 -15.59 -5.40
N SER A 134 -8.17 -14.35 -5.81
CA SER A 134 -7.08 -13.46 -6.21
C SER A 134 -6.81 -12.34 -5.21
N SER A 135 -7.82 -11.92 -4.45
CA SER A 135 -7.69 -10.90 -3.40
C SER A 135 -8.71 -11.12 -2.29
N VAL A 136 -8.31 -10.83 -1.06
CA VAL A 136 -9.17 -10.92 0.12
C VAL A 136 -9.01 -9.65 0.96
N ALA A 137 -10.08 -9.25 1.62
CA ALA A 137 -10.08 -8.13 2.57
C ALA A 137 -11.08 -8.40 3.71
N SER A 138 -10.99 -7.64 4.78
CA SER A 138 -11.92 -7.70 5.90
C SER A 138 -12.43 -6.31 6.26
N CYS A 139 -13.71 -6.21 6.63
CA CYS A 139 -14.30 -5.02 7.22
C CYS A 139 -15.28 -5.49 8.30
N SER A 140 -15.19 -4.91 9.50
CA SER A 140 -16.09 -5.26 10.62
C SER A 140 -16.15 -6.77 10.91
N ASN A 141 -15.01 -7.46 10.82
CA ASN A 141 -14.89 -8.93 10.96
C ASN A 141 -15.69 -9.76 9.95
N LEU A 142 -16.08 -9.16 8.83
CA LEU A 142 -16.66 -9.85 7.68
C LEU A 142 -15.68 -9.84 6.52
N TRP A 143 -15.67 -10.92 5.75
CA TRP A 143 -14.74 -11.11 4.64
C TRP A 143 -15.32 -10.58 3.33
N ALA A 144 -14.42 -10.05 2.51
CA ALA A 144 -14.62 -9.81 1.09
C ALA A 144 -13.64 -10.70 0.31
N LEU A 145 -14.16 -11.44 -0.66
CA LEU A 145 -13.44 -12.36 -1.52
C LEU A 145 -13.58 -11.90 -2.96
N ILE A 146 -12.47 -11.81 -3.67
CA ILE A 146 -12.42 -11.62 -5.11
C ILE A 146 -11.86 -12.91 -5.70
N MET A 147 -12.59 -13.50 -6.64
CA MET A 147 -12.22 -14.72 -7.34
C MET A 147 -12.23 -14.48 -8.85
N ASP A 148 -11.19 -14.91 -9.57
CA ASP A 148 -11.14 -14.78 -11.02
C ASP A 148 -10.53 -15.99 -11.72
N ALA A 149 -10.87 -16.14 -13.00
CA ALA A 149 -10.35 -17.19 -13.88
C ALA A 149 -8.95 -16.85 -14.43
N GLY A 150 -8.44 -15.64 -14.21
CA GLY A 150 -7.22 -15.12 -14.81
C GLY A 150 -5.99 -15.19 -13.90
N THR A 151 -6.05 -15.91 -12.79
CA THR A 151 -4.95 -16.01 -11.82
C THR A 151 -3.77 -16.84 -12.33
N GLY A 152 -4.05 -17.83 -13.19
CA GLY A 152 -3.07 -18.85 -13.59
C GLY A 152 -2.77 -19.89 -12.51
N PHE A 153 -3.53 -19.91 -11.42
CA PHE A 153 -3.36 -20.90 -10.35
C PHE A 153 -3.88 -22.27 -10.77
N SER A 154 -3.24 -23.33 -10.26
CA SER A 154 -3.62 -24.72 -10.52
C SER A 154 -4.29 -25.40 -9.34
N ALA A 155 -4.02 -24.93 -8.12
CA ALA A 155 -4.66 -25.39 -6.89
C ALA A 155 -4.60 -24.28 -5.84
N GLN A 156 -5.55 -24.28 -4.91
CA GLN A 156 -5.58 -23.37 -3.77
C GLN A 156 -5.97 -24.08 -2.49
N VAL A 157 -5.35 -23.65 -1.41
CA VAL A 157 -5.70 -24.00 -0.03
C VAL A 157 -5.86 -22.71 0.77
N TYR A 158 -6.70 -22.74 1.79
CA TYR A 158 -6.89 -21.59 2.66
C TYR A 158 -7.02 -22.04 4.12
N GLU A 159 -6.70 -21.13 5.02
CA GLU A 159 -6.93 -21.30 6.45
C GLU A 159 -7.54 -20.03 7.03
N LEU A 160 -8.64 -20.23 7.76
CA LEU A 160 -9.20 -19.23 8.65
C LEU A 160 -8.70 -19.52 10.06
N SER A 161 -7.81 -18.68 10.57
CA SER A 161 -7.22 -18.84 11.90
C SER A 161 -7.67 -17.73 12.84
N PRO A 162 -7.95 -18.01 14.12
CA PRO A 162 -8.17 -16.97 15.13
C PRO A 162 -6.90 -16.18 15.44
N TYR A 163 -5.73 -16.67 15.00
CA TYR A 163 -4.45 -16.00 15.16
C TYR A 163 -4.03 -15.32 13.85
N PHE A 164 -3.41 -14.14 13.96
CA PHE A 164 -2.92 -13.40 12.81
C PHE A 164 -1.68 -14.11 12.24
N LEU A 165 -1.86 -14.76 11.09
CA LEU A 165 -0.90 -15.64 10.40
C LEU A 165 -0.44 -16.84 11.24
N HIS A 166 -1.15 -17.96 11.08
CA HIS A 166 -0.80 -19.23 11.71
C HIS A 166 0.49 -19.82 11.10
N LYS A 167 1.59 -19.70 11.84
CA LYS A 167 2.93 -20.04 11.35
C LYS A 167 3.07 -21.51 10.95
N GLU A 168 2.58 -22.43 11.77
CA GLU A 168 2.76 -23.88 11.55
C GLU A 168 2.08 -24.33 10.26
N TRP A 169 0.83 -23.90 10.04
CA TRP A 169 0.10 -24.19 8.81
C TRP A 169 0.80 -23.61 7.57
N ILE A 170 1.26 -22.35 7.63
CA ILE A 170 1.99 -21.72 6.50
C ILE A 170 3.25 -22.51 6.15
N MET A 171 4.01 -22.94 7.17
CA MET A 171 5.22 -23.75 6.97
C MET A 171 4.90 -25.09 6.32
N GLU A 172 3.87 -25.80 6.79
CA GLU A 172 3.42 -27.06 6.21
C GLU A 172 3.01 -26.89 4.73
N GLN A 173 2.31 -25.80 4.40
CA GLN A 173 1.89 -25.55 3.03
C GLN A 173 3.06 -25.15 2.11
N TRP A 174 4.06 -24.42 2.63
CA TRP A 174 5.29 -24.15 1.88
C TRP A 174 6.04 -25.42 1.52
N GLU A 175 6.13 -26.41 2.41
CA GLU A 175 6.73 -27.72 2.12
C GLU A 175 5.99 -28.47 1.00
N LYS A 176 4.69 -28.22 0.85
CA LYS A 176 3.84 -28.76 -0.21
C LYS A 176 3.87 -27.93 -1.51
N ASN A 177 4.75 -26.94 -1.61
CA ASN A 177 4.88 -25.99 -2.74
C ASN A 177 3.66 -25.11 -2.97
N TYR A 178 2.87 -24.82 -1.93
CA TYR A 178 1.90 -23.74 -1.97
C TYR A 178 2.59 -22.44 -1.54
N TYR A 179 2.29 -21.33 -2.19
CA TYR A 179 2.80 -20.01 -1.80
C TYR A 179 1.65 -19.07 -1.46
N ILE A 180 1.84 -18.20 -0.46
CA ILE A 180 0.84 -17.19 -0.08
C ILE A 180 0.54 -16.30 -1.30
N SER A 181 -0.72 -16.28 -1.70
CA SER A 181 -1.23 -15.54 -2.85
C SER A 181 -2.17 -14.42 -2.44
N ALA A 182 -2.94 -14.59 -1.36
CA ALA A 182 -3.79 -13.54 -0.81
C ALA A 182 -3.88 -13.67 0.72
N ILE A 183 -3.91 -12.54 1.43
CA ILE A 183 -4.00 -12.48 2.90
C ILE A 183 -4.92 -11.33 3.32
N ALA A 184 -5.72 -11.56 4.35
CA ALA A 184 -6.47 -10.52 5.04
C ALA A 184 -6.50 -10.81 6.54
N GLY A 185 -6.49 -9.76 7.35
CA GLY A 185 -6.73 -9.84 8.78
C GLY A 185 -8.02 -9.12 9.15
N ALA A 186 -8.68 -9.60 10.20
CA ALA A 186 -9.85 -8.98 10.79
C ALA A 186 -9.47 -8.19 12.06
N ASN A 187 -10.40 -7.36 12.55
CA ASN A 187 -10.16 -6.51 13.72
C ASN A 187 -10.07 -7.30 15.03
N ASN A 188 -10.71 -8.48 15.10
CA ASN A 188 -10.61 -9.41 16.22
C ASN A 188 -9.27 -10.18 16.25
N GLY A 189 -8.36 -9.92 15.30
CA GLY A 189 -7.06 -10.58 15.22
C GLY A 189 -7.05 -11.88 14.42
N SER A 190 -8.21 -12.35 13.93
CA SER A 190 -8.26 -13.49 13.02
C SER A 190 -7.67 -13.14 11.65
N SER A 191 -7.27 -14.16 10.91
CA SER A 191 -6.76 -14.00 9.55
C SER A 191 -7.27 -15.08 8.62
N LEU A 192 -7.45 -14.68 7.37
CA LEU A 192 -7.66 -15.57 6.24
C LEU A 192 -6.40 -15.56 5.40
N VAL A 193 -5.75 -16.73 5.30
CA VAL A 193 -4.58 -16.94 4.46
C VAL A 193 -4.97 -17.84 3.32
N VAL A 194 -4.67 -17.42 2.09
CA VAL A 194 -4.83 -18.23 0.89
C VAL A 194 -3.46 -18.50 0.30
N MET A 195 -3.17 -19.77 0.01
CA MET A 195 -1.95 -20.18 -0.65
C MET A 195 -2.27 -20.96 -1.94
N SER A 196 -1.54 -20.66 -3.00
CA SER A 196 -1.79 -21.20 -4.35
C SER A 196 -0.59 -21.98 -4.90
N LYS A 197 -0.88 -22.93 -5.79
CA LYS A 197 0.06 -23.51 -6.76
C LYS A 197 -0.11 -22.86 -8.14
N GLY A 198 0.91 -23.00 -8.98
CA GLY A 198 0.95 -22.35 -10.30
C GLY A 198 1.41 -20.89 -10.24
N THR A 199 1.85 -20.42 -9.07
CA THR A 199 2.49 -19.10 -8.94
C THR A 199 3.88 -19.11 -9.57
N PRO A 200 4.39 -17.98 -10.09
CA PRO A 200 5.77 -17.87 -10.57
C PRO A 200 6.80 -17.76 -9.42
N TYR A 201 6.35 -17.90 -8.17
CA TYR A 201 7.19 -17.71 -6.98
C TYR A 201 8.13 -18.89 -6.77
N LEU A 202 9.37 -18.57 -6.41
CA LEU A 202 10.43 -19.56 -6.15
C LEU A 202 10.71 -19.70 -4.64
N GLN A 203 10.75 -18.57 -3.95
CA GLN A 203 11.00 -18.48 -2.51
C GLN A 203 10.12 -17.39 -1.93
N GLN A 204 9.60 -17.60 -0.73
CA GLN A 204 8.75 -16.63 -0.05
C GLN A 204 9.21 -16.43 1.39
N SER A 205 9.02 -15.22 1.89
CA SER A 205 9.24 -14.87 3.29
C SER A 205 8.18 -13.87 3.72
N TYR A 206 7.75 -13.93 4.97
CA TYR A 206 6.84 -12.93 5.51
C TYR A 206 7.37 -12.34 6.82
N LYS A 207 6.88 -11.15 7.16
CA LYS A 207 7.15 -10.49 8.43
C LYS A 207 5.87 -9.90 9.00
N VAL A 208 5.63 -10.18 10.28
CA VAL A 208 4.61 -9.50 11.10
C VAL A 208 5.31 -8.47 11.97
N SER A 209 4.71 -7.28 12.10
CA SER A 209 5.26 -6.15 12.84
C SER A 209 4.16 -5.20 13.29
N ASP A 210 4.28 -4.58 14.46
CA ASP A 210 3.33 -3.56 14.94
C ASP A 210 3.47 -2.21 14.22
N SER A 211 4.53 -2.05 13.43
CA SER A 211 4.78 -0.89 12.56
C SER A 211 5.16 -1.34 11.16
N PHE A 212 4.90 -0.51 10.15
CA PHE A 212 5.21 -0.83 8.76
C PHE A 212 6.71 -1.13 8.57
N PRO A 213 7.11 -2.36 8.21
CA PRO A 213 8.49 -2.82 8.37
C PRO A 213 9.39 -2.43 7.18
N PHE A 214 9.47 -1.14 6.83
CA PHE A 214 10.19 -0.66 5.64
C PHE A 214 11.67 -1.05 5.60
N LYS A 215 12.36 -1.03 6.75
CA LYS A 215 13.78 -1.45 6.84
C LYS A 215 13.98 -2.90 6.42
N TRP A 216 13.04 -3.77 6.76
CA TRP A 216 13.08 -5.18 6.36
C TRP A 216 12.77 -5.36 4.88
N ILE A 217 11.76 -4.63 4.36
CA ILE A 217 11.42 -4.62 2.93
C ILE A 217 12.62 -4.19 2.09
N ASN A 218 13.29 -3.11 2.46
CA ASN A 218 14.46 -2.60 1.75
C ASN A 218 15.63 -3.61 1.75
N LYS A 219 15.87 -4.30 2.87
CA LYS A 219 16.84 -5.40 2.92
C LYS A 219 16.45 -6.52 1.95
N LYS A 220 15.18 -6.90 1.91
CA LYS A 220 14.65 -7.97 1.06
C LYS A 220 14.65 -7.62 -0.43
N TRP A 221 14.40 -6.37 -0.80
CA TRP A 221 14.57 -5.89 -2.18
C TRP A 221 16.00 -6.12 -2.70
N LYS A 222 17.02 -5.84 -1.87
CA LYS A 222 18.43 -6.11 -2.22
C LYS A 222 18.73 -7.61 -2.39
N GLU A 223 17.96 -8.46 -1.72
CA GLU A 223 18.01 -9.92 -1.88
C GLU A 223 17.17 -10.39 -3.09
N GLY A 224 16.54 -9.50 -3.87
CA GLY A 224 15.73 -9.84 -5.03
C GLY A 224 14.33 -10.36 -4.72
N PHE A 225 13.86 -10.20 -3.48
CA PHE A 225 12.47 -10.44 -3.11
C PHE A 225 11.64 -9.19 -3.39
N PHE A 226 10.39 -9.36 -3.80
CA PHE A 226 9.44 -8.27 -3.98
C PHE A 226 8.20 -8.50 -3.14
N VAL A 227 7.58 -7.45 -2.62
CA VAL A 227 6.29 -7.53 -1.92
C VAL A 227 5.24 -8.05 -2.89
N THR A 228 4.53 -9.11 -2.48
CA THR A 228 3.50 -9.78 -3.28
C THR A 228 2.13 -9.77 -2.62
N ALA A 229 2.09 -9.67 -1.29
CA ALA A 229 0.84 -9.52 -0.56
C ALA A 229 1.08 -8.75 0.74
N MET A 230 0.06 -8.02 1.17
CA MET A 230 0.06 -7.29 2.43
C MET A 230 -1.30 -7.46 3.11
N ALA A 231 -1.30 -7.53 4.43
CA ALA A 231 -2.51 -7.51 5.23
C ALA A 231 -2.27 -6.77 6.54
N THR A 232 -3.37 -6.40 7.18
CA THR A 232 -3.37 -5.76 8.50
C THR A 232 -4.36 -6.47 9.40
N ALA A 233 -4.09 -6.47 10.70
CA ALA A 233 -5.04 -6.86 11.75
C ALA A 233 -4.85 -5.93 12.94
N GLY A 234 -5.80 -5.01 13.13
CA GLY A 234 -5.62 -3.87 14.03
C GLY A 234 -4.47 -2.97 13.57
N SER A 235 -3.47 -2.78 14.43
CA SER A 235 -2.24 -2.02 14.11
C SER A 235 -1.13 -2.87 13.48
N ARG A 236 -1.26 -4.20 13.50
CA ARG A 236 -0.22 -5.11 13.00
C ARG A 236 -0.24 -5.19 11.48
N TRP A 237 0.96 -5.14 10.91
CA TRP A 237 1.22 -5.31 9.49
C TRP A 237 1.79 -6.70 9.24
N ALA A 238 1.27 -7.36 8.21
CA ALA A 238 1.85 -8.56 7.61
C ALA A 238 2.31 -8.23 6.20
N ILE A 239 3.60 -8.41 5.93
CA ILE A 239 4.19 -8.21 4.60
C ILE A 239 4.73 -9.54 4.11
N VAL A 240 4.28 -9.98 2.94
CA VAL A 240 4.75 -11.17 2.26
C VAL A 240 5.59 -10.73 1.06
N MET A 241 6.82 -11.24 0.98
CA MET A 241 7.71 -10.98 -0.14
C MET A 241 8.15 -12.28 -0.80
N SER A 242 8.14 -12.30 -2.13
CA SER A 242 8.44 -13.47 -2.94
C SER A 242 9.52 -13.18 -3.99
N ARG A 243 10.41 -14.14 -4.23
CA ARG A 243 11.32 -14.19 -5.38
C ARG A 243 10.59 -14.79 -6.58
N GLY A 244 10.92 -14.33 -7.79
CA GLY A 244 10.26 -14.79 -9.02
C GLY A 244 8.93 -14.10 -9.33
N ALA A 245 8.55 -13.06 -8.58
CA ALA A 245 7.29 -12.33 -8.77
C ALA A 245 7.16 -11.59 -10.12
N GLY A 246 8.22 -11.55 -10.93
CA GLY A 246 8.16 -10.94 -12.26
C GLY A 246 8.26 -9.42 -12.27
N PHE A 247 8.74 -8.79 -11.20
CA PHE A 247 8.95 -7.34 -11.11
C PHE A 247 10.43 -6.96 -11.34
N SER A 248 10.67 -5.80 -11.94
CA SER A 248 11.99 -5.20 -12.06
C SER A 248 12.26 -4.21 -10.93
N GLU A 249 11.29 -3.34 -10.68
CA GLU A 249 11.34 -2.29 -9.67
C GLU A 249 10.08 -2.29 -8.82
N GLN A 250 10.21 -1.85 -7.58
CA GLN A 250 9.08 -1.73 -6.65
C GLN A 250 9.33 -0.61 -5.65
N VAL A 251 8.26 0.09 -5.32
CA VAL A 251 8.23 1.22 -4.38
C VAL A 251 7.04 1.09 -3.45
N VAL A 252 7.12 1.78 -2.32
CA VAL A 252 6.04 1.85 -1.33
C VAL A 252 5.66 3.32 -1.18
N GLU A 253 4.37 3.61 -1.29
CA GLU A 253 3.76 4.86 -0.86
C GLU A 253 2.99 4.58 0.44
N LEU A 254 3.50 5.09 1.57
CA LEU A 254 2.89 4.94 2.89
C LEU A 254 2.42 6.31 3.37
N ASP A 255 1.15 6.46 3.68
CA ASP A 255 0.57 7.73 4.09
C ASP A 255 -0.36 7.55 5.29
N PHE A 256 -0.53 8.61 6.09
CA PHE A 256 -1.53 8.67 7.16
C PHE A 256 -2.95 8.90 6.62
N LEU A 257 -3.04 9.18 5.31
CA LEU A 257 -4.24 9.37 4.53
C LEU A 257 -4.17 8.49 3.26
N TYR A 258 -4.82 8.91 2.17
CA TYR A 258 -4.72 8.24 0.88
C TYR A 258 -3.71 8.97 -0.03
N PRO A 259 -2.60 8.32 -0.45
CA PRO A 259 -1.51 8.96 -1.19
C PRO A 259 -1.84 9.17 -2.68
N SER A 260 -2.86 9.98 -2.99
CA SER A 260 -3.31 10.19 -4.37
C SER A 260 -2.21 10.77 -5.25
N GLU A 261 -1.50 11.81 -4.80
CA GLU A 261 -0.43 12.45 -5.57
C GLU A 261 0.72 11.47 -5.85
N GLY A 262 1.13 10.72 -4.82
CA GLY A 262 2.16 9.68 -4.94
C GLY A 262 1.78 8.64 -5.98
N ILE A 263 0.55 8.10 -5.90
CA ILE A 263 0.06 7.09 -6.85
C ILE A 263 0.10 7.60 -8.30
N HIS A 264 -0.43 8.81 -8.58
CA HIS A 264 -0.47 9.33 -9.94
C HIS A 264 0.94 9.56 -10.49
N ARG A 265 1.84 10.14 -9.69
CA ARG A 265 3.23 10.33 -10.09
C ARG A 265 3.94 9.01 -10.39
N ARG A 266 3.66 7.97 -9.61
CA ARG A 266 4.21 6.63 -9.86
C ARG A 266 3.61 5.98 -11.10
N TRP A 267 2.33 6.22 -11.39
CA TRP A 267 1.71 5.78 -12.63
C TRP A 267 2.37 6.41 -13.86
N ASP A 268 2.68 7.70 -13.82
CA ASP A 268 3.43 8.41 -14.87
C ASP A 268 4.84 7.83 -15.06
N GLY A 269 5.45 7.35 -13.96
CA GLY A 269 6.72 6.62 -13.96
C GLY A 269 6.64 5.15 -14.39
N GLY A 270 5.49 4.66 -14.86
CA GLY A 270 5.30 3.28 -15.32
C GLY A 270 5.12 2.22 -14.22
N PHE A 271 5.02 2.63 -12.95
CA PHE A 271 4.68 1.73 -11.86
C PHE A 271 3.19 1.45 -11.85
N ARG A 272 2.77 0.28 -11.38
CA ARG A 272 1.36 -0.05 -11.16
C ARG A 272 1.17 -0.62 -9.76
N ILE A 273 0.05 -0.31 -9.12
CA ILE A 273 -0.29 -0.83 -7.80
C ILE A 273 -0.43 -2.35 -7.90
N THR A 274 0.31 -3.07 -7.08
CA THR A 274 0.34 -4.54 -7.03
C THR A 274 -0.11 -5.10 -5.69
N SER A 275 -0.04 -4.31 -4.62
CA SER A 275 -0.56 -4.71 -3.31
C SER A 275 -1.00 -3.48 -2.53
N THR A 276 -2.09 -3.62 -1.79
CA THR A 276 -2.64 -2.55 -0.96
C THR A 276 -3.05 -3.11 0.39
N ALA A 277 -2.72 -2.40 1.46
CA ALA A 277 -3.20 -2.70 2.80
C ALA A 277 -3.33 -1.40 3.59
N ALA A 278 -4.27 -1.36 4.52
CA ALA A 278 -4.52 -0.17 5.32
C ALA A 278 -4.85 -0.55 6.76
N THR A 279 -4.38 0.23 7.70
CA THR A 279 -4.86 0.25 9.09
C THR A 279 -5.88 1.37 9.24
N TRP A 280 -6.33 1.61 10.46
CA TRP A 280 -7.16 2.76 10.82
C TRP A 280 -6.42 4.10 10.70
N ASP A 281 -5.09 4.07 10.72
CA ASP A 281 -4.25 5.27 10.80
C ASP A 281 -3.40 5.49 9.55
N GLN A 282 -3.14 4.45 8.75
CA GLN A 282 -2.22 4.50 7.62
C GLN A 282 -2.73 3.67 6.45
N ALA A 283 -2.43 4.10 5.24
CA ALA A 283 -2.61 3.32 4.02
C ALA A 283 -1.26 3.10 3.33
N ALA A 284 -0.99 1.85 2.95
CA ALA A 284 0.22 1.46 2.24
C ALA A 284 -0.12 0.92 0.85
N PHE A 285 0.51 1.49 -0.16
CA PHE A 285 0.43 1.08 -1.55
C PHE A 285 1.79 0.62 -2.01
N VAL A 286 1.87 -0.63 -2.46
CA VAL A 286 3.04 -1.13 -3.16
C VAL A 286 2.78 -0.97 -4.64
N LEU A 287 3.70 -0.29 -5.33
CA LEU A 287 3.66 -0.16 -6.77
C LEU A 287 4.89 -0.81 -7.39
N SER A 288 4.70 -1.59 -8.44
CA SER A 288 5.78 -2.33 -9.11
C SER A 288 5.79 -2.06 -10.61
N VAL A 289 6.97 -2.20 -11.21
CA VAL A 289 7.14 -2.27 -12.67
C VAL A 289 7.24 -3.75 -13.06
N PRO A 290 6.32 -4.28 -13.88
CA PRO A 290 6.40 -5.66 -14.36
C PRO A 290 7.53 -5.81 -15.39
N ARG A 291 8.30 -6.90 -15.30
CA ARG A 291 9.38 -7.22 -16.26
C ARG A 291 8.85 -7.48 -17.67
N ARG A 292 7.63 -7.98 -17.76
CA ARG A 292 6.91 -8.14 -19.03
C ARG A 292 5.82 -7.07 -19.07
N LYS A 293 5.90 -6.17 -20.05
CA LYS A 293 4.88 -5.14 -20.23
C LYS A 293 3.53 -5.82 -20.49
N PRO A 294 2.48 -5.52 -19.69
CA PRO A 294 1.15 -6.01 -19.98
C PRO A 294 0.63 -5.33 -21.26
N VAL A 295 -0.34 -5.98 -21.90
CA VAL A 295 -0.93 -5.48 -23.16
C VAL A 295 -1.69 -4.18 -22.94
N ASP A 296 -2.35 -4.07 -21.79
CA ASP A 296 -3.03 -2.87 -21.33
C ASP A 296 -2.51 -2.53 -19.93
N GLU A 297 -2.07 -1.28 -19.77
CA GLU A 297 -1.51 -0.77 -18.52
C GLU A 297 -2.54 0.06 -17.73
N THR A 298 -3.78 0.17 -18.22
CA THR A 298 -4.83 0.95 -17.58
C THR A 298 -5.13 0.39 -16.19
N GLN A 299 -5.00 1.26 -15.19
CA GLN A 299 -5.30 0.97 -13.81
C GLN A 299 -6.09 2.13 -13.21
N GLU A 300 -7.11 1.81 -12.42
CA GLU A 300 -7.94 2.79 -11.74
C GLU A 300 -8.07 2.45 -10.27
N THR A 301 -8.20 3.48 -9.44
CA THR A 301 -8.51 3.34 -8.02
C THR A 301 -9.88 3.93 -7.73
N LEU A 302 -10.63 3.28 -6.85
CA LEU A 302 -11.93 3.75 -6.40
C LEU A 302 -12.02 3.61 -4.88
N ARG A 303 -12.53 4.67 -4.25
CA ARG A 303 -12.77 4.74 -2.81
C ARG A 303 -14.26 4.89 -2.55
N THR A 304 -14.82 4.02 -1.72
CA THR A 304 -16.26 4.03 -1.41
C THR A 304 -16.50 3.71 0.07
N SER A 305 -17.53 4.32 0.66
CA SER A 305 -17.93 4.03 2.05
C SER A 305 -18.47 2.59 2.22
N ALA A 306 -19.26 2.13 1.24
CA ALA A 306 -19.73 0.75 1.15
C ALA A 306 -18.93 -0.06 0.13
N PHE A 307 -19.04 -1.39 0.17
CA PHE A 307 -18.41 -2.24 -0.83
C PHE A 307 -18.91 -1.87 -2.25
N PRO A 308 -18.02 -1.71 -3.26
CA PRO A 308 -18.34 -1.05 -4.53
C PRO A 308 -19.14 -1.91 -5.53
N SER A 309 -20.17 -2.63 -5.09
CA SER A 309 -20.89 -3.64 -5.89
C SER A 309 -21.51 -3.11 -7.20
N THR A 310 -22.03 -1.88 -7.21
CA THR A 310 -22.56 -1.23 -8.42
C THR A 310 -21.45 -0.93 -9.43
N HIS A 311 -20.39 -0.27 -8.95
CA HIS A 311 -19.23 0.09 -9.75
C HIS A 311 -18.54 -1.14 -10.34
N VAL A 312 -18.45 -2.26 -9.62
CA VAL A 312 -17.85 -3.49 -10.15
C VAL A 312 -18.50 -3.92 -11.46
N LYS A 313 -19.84 -3.88 -11.54
CA LYS A 313 -20.56 -4.25 -12.76
C LYS A 313 -20.29 -3.28 -13.92
N GLU A 314 -20.22 -1.98 -13.64
CA GLU A 314 -19.86 -0.96 -14.62
C GLU A 314 -18.42 -1.10 -15.13
N LYS A 315 -17.48 -1.44 -14.22
CA LYS A 315 -16.07 -1.67 -14.55
C LYS A 315 -15.90 -2.93 -15.40
N TRP A 316 -16.62 -4.00 -15.10
CA TRP A 316 -16.61 -5.21 -15.93
C TRP A 316 -17.05 -4.94 -17.38
N ALA A 317 -18.04 -4.06 -17.60
CA ALA A 317 -18.46 -3.66 -18.94
C ALA A 317 -17.35 -2.93 -19.75
N LYS A 318 -16.33 -2.41 -19.06
CA LYS A 318 -15.15 -1.75 -19.63
C LYS A 318 -13.89 -2.63 -19.59
N ASN A 319 -14.03 -3.93 -19.30
CA ASN A 319 -12.93 -4.88 -19.10
C ASN A 319 -11.95 -4.49 -17.96
N LEU A 320 -12.44 -3.74 -16.98
CA LEU A 320 -11.72 -3.39 -15.76
C LEU A 320 -12.15 -4.35 -14.64
N TYR A 321 -11.18 -5.06 -14.06
CA TYR A 321 -11.41 -6.09 -13.05
C TYR A 321 -10.68 -5.76 -11.76
N ILE A 322 -11.27 -6.12 -10.62
CA ILE A 322 -10.62 -5.89 -9.32
C ILE A 322 -9.32 -6.70 -9.28
N ALA A 323 -8.21 -6.01 -9.05
CA ALA A 323 -6.88 -6.59 -8.87
C ALA A 323 -6.49 -6.66 -7.39
N SER A 324 -6.93 -5.68 -6.59
CA SER A 324 -6.69 -5.65 -5.14
C SER A 324 -7.80 -4.88 -4.45
N VAL A 325 -8.14 -5.29 -3.23
CA VAL A 325 -9.10 -4.60 -2.37
C VAL A 325 -8.57 -4.58 -0.94
N CYS A 326 -8.78 -3.46 -0.25
CA CYS A 326 -8.58 -3.36 1.20
C CYS A 326 -9.60 -2.38 1.81
N TYR A 327 -9.70 -2.38 3.13
CA TYR A 327 -10.54 -1.44 3.87
C TYR A 327 -9.68 -0.76 4.94
N GLY A 328 -9.76 0.56 5.03
CA GLY A 328 -9.03 1.30 6.05
C GLY A 328 -8.96 2.79 5.76
N ARG A 329 -7.91 3.44 6.27
CA ARG A 329 -7.75 4.89 6.27
C ARG A 329 -7.75 5.50 4.87
N THR A 330 -8.55 6.56 4.70
CA THR A 330 -8.66 7.38 3.50
C THR A 330 -9.03 8.84 3.86
N VAL A 331 -9.26 9.69 2.85
CA VAL A 331 -9.85 11.04 3.00
C VAL A 331 -11.25 11.07 2.40
N SER A 332 -12.18 11.71 3.11
CA SER A 332 -13.53 12.02 2.62
C SER A 332 -13.55 13.21 1.66
#